data_AF-A0AAQ0TJH0-F1
#
_entry.id   AF-A0AAQ0TJH0-F1
#
_cell.length_a   1.000
_cell.length_b   1.000
_cell.length_c   1.000
_cell.angle_alpha   90.00
_cell.angle_beta   90.00
_cell.angle_gamma   90.00
#
_symmetry.space_group_name_H-M   'P 1'
#
loop_
_entity.id
_entity.type
_entity.pdbx_description
1 polymer ?
#
loop_
_entity_poly.entity_id
_entity_poly.type
_entity_poly.pdbx_seq_one_letter_code
_entity_poly.pdbx_strand_id
1 'polypeptide(L)'
;METVVMTIMALVIFSFVLKMSGQGWIARFITCAVTALFTVLTCEAAASQSKTQIADWLSQPELMLDMSVWLTIDVAFQTGYCILAAKSLAGPLGRRGSMALAVCRYVPGLLVFPVLFAILTQLIFSLPGVDFAATAWSLGACLLIAAPLAAGGLCWLVPENEIRLELLFMVNMLIAALGVVATVNGRTAAAGTNQVEWGALGGVAAILLAGTATGLAYNRFQTKKQISKIK
;
A
#
# COMPACT_ATOMS: atom_id res chain seq x y z
N MET A 1 -8.16 15.29 11.90
CA MET A 1 -6.97 14.71 11.24
C MET A 1 -6.71 13.30 11.69
N GLU A 2 -6.65 13.06 12.99
CA GLU A 2 -6.49 11.73 13.57
C GLU A 2 -7.49 10.68 13.01
N THR A 3 -8.77 11.03 12.87
CA THR A 3 -9.80 10.15 12.31
C THR A 3 -9.53 9.74 10.86
N VAL A 4 -9.01 10.66 10.03
CA VAL A 4 -8.66 10.39 8.63
C VAL A 4 -7.49 9.41 8.57
N VAL A 5 -6.45 9.64 9.38
CA VAL A 5 -5.28 8.76 9.44
C VAL A 5 -5.66 7.37 9.94
N MET A 6 -6.42 7.26 11.03
CA MET A 6 -6.91 5.96 11.51
C MET A 6 -7.74 5.22 10.45
N THR A 7 -8.56 5.95 9.68
CA THR A 7 -9.32 5.37 8.57
C THR A 7 -8.40 4.84 7.47
N ILE A 8 -7.36 5.60 7.08
CA ILE A 8 -6.36 5.15 6.11
C ILE A 8 -5.62 3.90 6.62
N MET A 9 -5.20 3.88 7.88
CA MET A 9 -4.53 2.73 8.48
C MET A 9 -5.41 1.47 8.44
N ALA A 10 -6.69 1.60 8.78
CA ALA A 10 -7.66 0.51 8.70
C ALA A 10 -7.85 0.01 7.27
N LEU A 11 -7.99 0.92 6.30
CA LEU A 11 -8.12 0.58 4.88
C LEU A 11 -6.86 -0.09 4.31
N VAL A 12 -5.66 0.29 4.78
CA VAL A 12 -4.39 -0.36 4.38
C VAL A 12 -4.31 -1.80 4.91
N ILE A 13 -4.76 -2.06 6.14
CA ILE A 13 -4.86 -3.43 6.66
C ILE A 13 -5.88 -4.23 5.86
N PHE A 14 -7.02 -3.63 5.56
CA PHE A 14 -8.07 -4.27 4.76
C PHE A 14 -7.60 -4.59 3.33
N SER A 15 -6.92 -3.67 2.67
CA SER A 15 -6.35 -3.88 1.33
C SER A 15 -5.25 -4.95 1.35
N PHE A 16 -4.45 -5.02 2.41
CA PHE A 16 -3.48 -6.10 2.62
C PHE A 16 -4.15 -7.47 2.73
N VAL A 17 -5.22 -7.59 3.50
CA VAL A 17 -6.01 -8.83 3.64
C VAL A 17 -6.66 -9.23 2.30
N LEU A 18 -7.23 -8.28 1.57
CA LEU A 18 -7.76 -8.48 0.21
C LEU A 18 -6.69 -9.01 -0.74
N LYS A 19 -5.50 -8.41 -0.72
CA LYS A 19 -4.38 -8.83 -1.57
C LYS A 19 -3.89 -10.24 -1.22
N MET A 20 -3.80 -10.57 0.07
CA MET A 20 -3.48 -11.93 0.54
C MET A 20 -4.53 -12.96 0.10
N SER A 21 -5.81 -12.59 0.09
CA SER A 21 -6.89 -13.46 -0.41
C SER A 21 -6.68 -13.89 -1.86
N GLY A 22 -6.01 -13.06 -2.68
CA GLY A 22 -5.65 -13.39 -4.06
C GLY A 22 -4.38 -14.23 -4.22
N GLN A 23 -3.63 -14.51 -3.16
CA GLN A 23 -2.38 -15.29 -3.20
C GLN A 23 -2.60 -16.79 -2.94
N GLY A 24 -1.69 -17.64 -3.40
CA GLY A 24 -1.69 -19.07 -3.02
C GLY A 24 -1.30 -19.26 -1.55
N TRP A 25 -1.68 -20.40 -0.95
CA TRP A 25 -1.46 -20.68 0.48
C TRP A 25 -0.01 -20.46 0.94
N ILE A 26 0.97 -20.93 0.16
CA ILE A 26 2.40 -20.76 0.49
C ILE A 26 2.78 -19.27 0.53
N ALA A 27 2.35 -18.50 -0.48
CA ALA A 27 2.63 -17.07 -0.56
C ALA A 27 1.97 -16.27 0.58
N ARG A 28 0.76 -16.67 0.99
CA ARG A 28 0.07 -16.10 2.17
C ARG A 28 0.89 -16.32 3.44
N PHE A 29 1.37 -17.55 3.68
CA PHE A 29 2.20 -17.82 4.85
C PHE A 29 3.53 -17.07 4.83
N ILE A 30 4.19 -16.98 3.67
CA ILE A 30 5.44 -16.22 3.54
C ILE A 30 5.21 -14.73 3.86
N THR A 31 4.17 -14.11 3.31
CA THR A 31 3.87 -12.69 3.57
C THR A 31 3.49 -12.43 5.03
N CYS A 32 2.75 -13.34 5.66
CA CYS A 32 2.46 -13.30 7.10
C CYS A 32 3.73 -13.46 7.95
N ALA A 33 4.62 -14.38 7.58
CA ALA A 33 5.88 -14.59 8.28
C ALA A 33 6.80 -13.35 8.17
N VAL A 34 6.87 -12.73 7.00
CA VAL A 34 7.66 -11.49 6.78
C VAL A 34 7.11 -10.34 7.62
N THR A 35 5.78 -10.14 7.64
CA THR A 35 5.15 -9.08 8.42
C THR A 35 5.25 -9.33 9.93
N ALA A 36 5.09 -10.58 10.39
CA ALA A 36 5.31 -10.96 11.78
C ALA A 36 6.77 -10.77 12.21
N LEU A 37 7.74 -11.21 11.40
CA LEU A 37 9.16 -11.01 11.68
C LEU A 37 9.50 -9.53 11.76
N PHE A 38 8.98 -8.70 10.86
CA PHE A 38 9.14 -7.25 10.91
C PHE A 38 8.63 -6.67 12.23
N THR A 39 7.46 -7.09 12.71
CA THR A 39 6.94 -6.60 14.00
C THR A 39 7.83 -6.97 15.18
N VAL A 40 8.42 -8.16 15.18
CA VAL A 40 9.34 -8.58 16.25
C VAL A 40 10.66 -7.82 16.18
N LEU A 41 11.25 -7.67 14.98
CA LEU A 41 12.52 -6.97 14.80
C LEU A 41 12.42 -5.47 15.10
N THR A 42 11.27 -4.85 14.85
CA THR A 42 11.06 -3.42 15.11
C THR A 42 10.66 -3.12 16.56
N CYS A 43 10.62 -4.13 17.44
CA CYS A 43 10.23 -3.96 18.85
C CYS A 43 11.09 -2.93 19.59
N GLU A 44 12.42 -2.96 19.45
CA GLU A 44 13.31 -2.02 20.15
C GLU A 44 13.10 -0.59 19.63
N ALA A 45 12.98 -0.43 18.31
CA ALA A 45 12.65 0.85 17.69
C ALA A 45 11.29 1.37 18.17
N ALA A 46 10.27 0.51 18.23
CA ALA A 46 8.94 0.84 18.69
C ALA A 46 8.92 1.24 20.18
N ALA A 47 9.67 0.52 21.03
CA ALA A 47 9.77 0.84 22.45
C ALA A 47 10.45 2.19 22.73
N SER A 48 11.36 2.61 21.83
CA SER A 48 12.05 3.91 21.93
C SER A 48 11.19 5.11 21.54
N GLN A 49 10.08 4.90 20.82
CA GLN A 49 9.20 5.97 20.33
C GLN A 49 8.00 6.12 21.26
N SER A 50 7.66 7.34 21.70
CA SER A 50 6.46 7.54 22.52
C SER A 50 5.17 7.60 21.69
N LYS A 51 4.03 7.22 22.28
CA LYS A 51 2.69 7.40 21.65
C LYS A 51 2.44 8.84 21.20
N THR A 52 2.92 9.82 21.96
CA THR A 52 2.76 11.24 21.64
C THR A 52 3.61 11.65 20.45
N GLN A 53 4.81 11.07 20.27
CA GLN A 53 5.67 11.36 19.13
C GLN A 53 5.07 10.92 17.79
N ILE A 54 4.35 9.80 17.73
CA ILE A 54 3.68 9.37 16.48
C ILE A 54 2.51 10.29 16.15
N ALA A 55 1.72 10.70 17.15
CA ALA A 55 0.65 11.66 16.96
C ALA A 55 1.20 13.04 16.55
N ASP A 56 2.31 13.47 17.17
CA ASP A 56 3.02 14.71 16.83
C ASP A 56 3.62 14.63 15.42
N TRP A 57 4.20 13.50 15.00
CA TRP A 57 4.72 13.28 13.65
C TRP A 57 3.61 13.32 12.60
N LEU A 58 2.47 12.69 12.88
CA LEU A 58 1.29 12.73 12.01
C LEU A 58 0.61 14.12 11.99
N SER A 59 0.87 14.96 12.99
CA SER A 59 0.42 16.35 13.02
C SER A 59 1.33 17.31 12.25
N GLN A 60 2.56 16.90 11.92
CA GLN A 60 3.50 17.70 11.14
C GLN A 60 3.15 17.65 9.64
N PRO A 61 2.87 18.79 9.00
CA PRO A 61 2.47 18.83 7.58
C PRO A 61 3.53 18.27 6.61
N GLU A 62 4.82 18.50 6.89
CA GLU A 62 5.92 18.05 6.01
C GLU A 62 6.04 16.52 6.00
N LEU A 63 5.96 15.88 7.17
CA LEU A 63 5.99 14.41 7.28
C LEU A 63 4.75 13.77 6.63
N MET A 64 3.59 14.42 6.71
CA MET A 64 2.38 13.91 6.07
C MET A 64 2.45 14.02 4.53
N LEU A 65 3.13 15.04 4.01
CA LEU A 65 3.45 15.17 2.59
C LEU A 65 4.37 14.03 2.12
N ASP A 66 5.45 13.73 2.84
CA ASP A 66 6.35 12.63 2.50
C ASP A 66 5.64 11.27 2.56
N MET A 67 4.80 11.06 3.58
CA MET A 67 3.97 9.85 3.69
C MET A 67 2.95 9.73 2.56
N SER A 68 2.46 10.84 2.02
CA SER A 68 1.54 10.84 0.87
C SER A 68 2.22 10.38 -0.43
N VAL A 69 3.52 10.64 -0.58
CA VAL A 69 4.31 10.12 -1.72
C VAL A 69 4.38 8.60 -1.64
N TRP A 70 4.73 8.07 -0.46
CA TRP A 70 4.73 6.62 -0.22
C TRP A 70 3.35 5.99 -0.40
N LEU A 71 2.29 6.67 0.04
CA LEU A 71 0.91 6.25 -0.18
C LEU A 71 0.56 6.19 -1.67
N THR A 72 0.96 7.20 -2.44
CA THR A 72 0.71 7.25 -3.88
C THR A 72 1.44 6.12 -4.61
N ILE A 73 2.70 5.84 -4.23
CA ILE A 73 3.47 4.72 -4.76
C ILE A 73 2.76 3.40 -4.45
N ASP A 74 2.33 3.20 -3.21
CA ASP A 74 1.64 1.97 -2.79
C ASP A 74 0.34 1.78 -3.57
N VAL A 75 -0.51 2.81 -3.66
CA VAL A 75 -1.74 2.77 -4.45
C VAL A 75 -1.47 2.48 -5.93
N ALA A 76 -0.42 3.07 -6.51
CA ALA A 76 -0.04 2.81 -7.90
C ALA A 76 0.35 1.33 -8.12
N PHE A 77 1.13 0.74 -7.20
CA PHE A 77 1.47 -0.68 -7.24
C PHE A 77 0.24 -1.58 -7.09
N GLN A 78 -0.67 -1.27 -6.17
CA GLN A 78 -1.88 -2.05 -5.96
C GLN A 78 -2.87 -1.93 -7.13
N THR A 79 -2.99 -0.74 -7.72
CA THR A 79 -3.79 -0.51 -8.93
C THR A 79 -3.20 -1.25 -10.13
N GLY A 80 -1.88 -1.22 -10.31
CA GLY A 80 -1.18 -1.98 -11.33
C GLY A 80 -1.39 -3.48 -11.19
N TYR A 81 -1.39 -4.00 -9.95
CA TYR A 81 -1.77 -5.39 -9.67
C TYR A 81 -3.20 -5.70 -10.15
N CYS A 82 -4.17 -4.86 -9.80
CA CYS A 82 -5.58 -5.06 -10.18
C CYS A 82 -5.75 -5.14 -11.71
N ILE A 83 -5.12 -4.22 -12.45
CA ILE A 83 -5.18 -4.18 -13.92
C ILE A 83 -4.53 -5.42 -14.54
N LEU A 84 -3.35 -5.83 -14.04
CA LEU A 84 -2.64 -7.01 -14.54
C LEU A 84 -3.39 -8.31 -14.20
N ALA A 85 -3.98 -8.39 -13.01
CA ALA A 85 -4.79 -9.52 -12.59
C ALA A 85 -6.08 -9.63 -13.41
N ALA A 86 -6.79 -8.53 -13.65
CA ALA A 86 -7.96 -8.49 -14.53
C ALA A 86 -7.60 -8.92 -15.96
N LYS A 87 -6.46 -8.45 -16.48
CA LYS A 87 -5.97 -8.88 -17.80
C LYS A 87 -5.61 -10.37 -17.84
N SER A 88 -5.15 -10.95 -16.75
CA SER A 88 -4.86 -12.39 -16.65
C SER A 88 -6.12 -13.26 -16.67
N LEU A 89 -7.25 -12.72 -16.20
CA LEU A 89 -8.55 -13.38 -16.28
C LEU A 89 -9.11 -13.34 -17.71
N ALA A 90 -8.90 -12.23 -18.42
CA ALA A 90 -9.36 -12.06 -19.80
C ALA A 90 -8.54 -12.85 -20.86
N GLY A 91 -7.31 -13.27 -20.55
CA GLY A 91 -6.49 -14.07 -21.46
C GLY A 91 -5.04 -14.28 -21.02
N PRO A 92 -4.27 -15.12 -21.75
CA PRO A 92 -2.91 -15.46 -21.37
C PRO A 92 -1.98 -14.24 -21.48
N LEU A 93 -1.34 -13.89 -20.37
CA LEU A 93 -0.33 -12.84 -20.32
C LEU A 93 0.98 -13.32 -20.96
N GLY A 94 1.62 -12.47 -21.76
CA GLY A 94 2.99 -12.73 -22.22
C GLY A 94 3.99 -12.80 -21.05
N ARG A 95 5.16 -13.42 -21.27
CA ARG A 95 6.20 -13.67 -20.23
C ARG A 95 6.54 -12.45 -19.36
N ARG A 96 6.66 -11.25 -19.96
CA ARG A 96 6.91 -10.00 -19.21
C ARG A 96 5.71 -9.54 -18.37
N GLY A 97 4.49 -9.74 -18.86
CA GLY A 97 3.26 -9.41 -18.13
C GLY A 97 3.01 -10.36 -16.96
N SER A 98 3.30 -11.65 -17.15
CA SER A 98 3.24 -12.64 -16.06
C SER A 98 4.30 -12.37 -14.98
N MET A 99 5.51 -11.91 -15.37
CA MET A 99 6.54 -11.51 -14.42
C MET A 99 6.14 -10.25 -13.64
N ALA A 100 5.59 -9.24 -14.33
CA ALA A 100 5.07 -8.04 -13.67
C ALA A 100 3.94 -8.37 -12.69
N LEU A 101 3.02 -9.27 -13.07
CA LEU A 101 1.97 -9.76 -12.18
C LEU A 101 2.57 -10.48 -10.96
N ALA A 102 3.58 -11.33 -11.15
CA ALA A 102 4.24 -12.01 -10.04
C ALA A 102 4.87 -11.00 -9.06
N VAL A 103 5.65 -10.04 -9.56
CA VAL A 103 6.25 -8.99 -8.72
C VAL A 103 5.17 -8.22 -7.96
N CYS A 104 4.14 -7.73 -8.64
CA CYS A 104 3.07 -6.97 -8.00
C CYS A 104 2.25 -7.81 -7.00
N ARG A 105 2.15 -9.13 -7.23
CA ARG A 105 1.46 -10.07 -6.34
C ARG A 105 2.27 -10.34 -5.06
N TYR A 106 3.60 -10.45 -5.15
CA TYR A 106 4.45 -10.81 -4.02
C TYR A 106 4.87 -9.66 -3.13
N VAL A 107 4.93 -8.42 -3.64
CA VAL A 107 5.24 -7.25 -2.81
C VAL A 107 4.06 -7.00 -1.85
N PRO A 108 4.21 -7.21 -0.52
CA PRO A 108 3.19 -6.81 0.44
C PRO A 108 3.10 -5.28 0.40
N GLY A 109 1.88 -4.73 0.43
CA GLY A 109 1.67 -3.28 0.33
C GLY A 109 2.64 -2.52 1.24
N LEU A 110 3.34 -1.54 0.69
CA LEU A 110 4.47 -0.90 1.35
C LEU A 110 4.05 -0.19 2.64
N LEU A 111 2.83 0.36 2.65
CA LEU A 111 2.25 1.04 3.81
C LEU A 111 1.86 0.09 4.94
N VAL A 112 1.83 -1.23 4.72
CA VAL A 112 1.50 -2.19 5.79
C VAL A 112 2.56 -2.13 6.89
N PHE A 113 3.83 -1.98 6.54
CA PHE A 113 4.93 -1.91 7.53
C PHE A 113 4.82 -0.73 8.50
N PRO A 114 4.67 0.54 8.06
CA PRO A 114 4.48 1.66 8.98
C PRO A 114 3.17 1.55 9.77
N VAL A 115 2.11 0.97 9.20
CA VAL A 115 0.85 0.73 9.93
C VAL A 115 1.06 -0.30 11.05
N LEU A 116 1.76 -1.40 10.79
CA LEU A 116 2.09 -2.41 11.80
C LEU A 116 2.98 -1.85 12.90
N PHE A 117 3.93 -0.98 12.56
CA PHE A 117 4.76 -0.28 13.53
C PHE A 117 3.93 0.64 14.44
N ALA A 118 2.99 1.39 13.87
CA ALA A 118 2.07 2.23 14.63
C ALA A 118 1.15 1.41 15.55
N ILE A 119 0.70 0.23 15.11
CA ILE A 119 -0.09 -0.69 15.96
C ILE A 119 0.76 -1.25 17.11
N LEU A 120 1.99 -1.66 16.82
CA LEU A 120 2.90 -2.21 17.83
C LEU A 120 3.22 -1.18 18.93
N THR A 121 3.57 0.05 18.53
CA THR A 121 3.78 1.15 19.47
C THR A 121 2.53 1.45 20.27
N GLN A 122 1.35 1.53 19.63
CA GLN A 122 0.09 1.73 20.35
C GLN A 122 -0.17 0.63 21.38
N LEU A 123 0.11 -0.64 21.05
CA LEU A 123 -0.09 -1.79 21.90
C LEU A 123 0.86 -1.79 23.11
N ILE A 124 2.16 -1.51 22.89
CA ILE A 124 3.19 -1.44 23.95
C ILE A 124 2.77 -0.48 25.06
N PHE A 125 2.36 0.74 24.72
CA PHE A 125 1.95 1.72 25.73
C PHE A 125 0.50 1.53 26.19
N SER A 126 -0.28 0.63 25.60
CA SER A 126 -1.63 0.30 26.07
C SER A 126 -1.61 -0.76 27.16
N LEU A 127 -0.51 -1.51 27.27
CA LEU A 127 -0.30 -2.62 28.21
C LEU A 127 0.88 -2.29 29.13
N PRO A 128 0.76 -1.28 30.02
CA PRO A 128 1.83 -0.97 30.96
C PRO A 128 2.06 -2.16 31.90
N GLY A 129 3.32 -2.56 32.07
CA GLY A 129 3.71 -3.67 32.96
C GLY A 129 3.91 -5.04 32.28
N VAL A 130 3.71 -5.13 30.95
CA VAL A 130 4.07 -6.32 30.16
C VAL A 130 5.40 -6.08 29.45
N ASP A 131 6.24 -7.11 29.35
CA ASP A 131 7.50 -7.04 28.60
C ASP A 131 7.26 -6.64 27.13
N PHE A 132 8.07 -5.72 26.61
CA PHE A 132 7.95 -5.26 25.23
C PHE A 132 8.13 -6.41 24.23
N ALA A 133 9.09 -7.30 24.51
CA ALA A 133 9.31 -8.49 23.70
C ALA A 133 8.07 -9.41 23.69
N ALA A 134 7.44 -9.65 24.85
CA ALA A 134 6.22 -10.46 24.92
C ALA A 134 5.09 -9.83 24.10
N THR A 135 4.95 -8.50 24.15
CA THR A 135 3.97 -7.76 23.34
C THR A 135 4.24 -7.92 21.83
N ALA A 136 5.48 -7.75 21.38
CA ALA A 136 5.84 -7.91 19.97
C ALA A 136 5.66 -9.35 19.46
N TRP A 137 6.07 -10.35 20.24
CA TRP A 137 5.85 -11.76 19.92
C TRP A 137 4.36 -12.11 19.89
N SER A 138 3.55 -11.56 20.79
CA SER A 138 2.10 -11.77 20.79
C SER A 138 1.44 -11.16 19.55
N LEU A 139 1.84 -9.97 19.13
CA LEU A 139 1.33 -9.33 17.92
C LEU A 139 1.78 -10.09 16.66
N GLY A 140 3.04 -10.51 16.61
CA GLY A 140 3.56 -11.34 15.52
C GLY A 140 2.84 -12.68 15.39
N ALA A 141 2.61 -13.37 16.51
CA ALA A 141 1.82 -14.61 16.55
C ALA A 141 0.36 -14.36 16.13
N CYS A 142 -0.23 -13.26 16.60
CA CYS A 142 -1.57 -12.83 16.20
C CYS A 142 -1.65 -12.59 14.69
N LEU A 143 -0.69 -11.87 14.09
CA LEU A 143 -0.62 -11.65 12.64
C LEU A 143 -0.50 -12.96 11.87
N LEU A 144 0.33 -13.90 12.33
CA LEU A 144 0.55 -15.19 11.68
C LEU A 144 -0.74 -16.02 11.60
N ILE A 145 -1.65 -15.87 12.57
CA ILE A 145 -2.91 -16.63 12.64
C ILE A 145 -4.07 -15.82 12.06
N ALA A 146 -4.26 -14.58 12.51
CA ALA A 146 -5.38 -13.73 12.17
C ALA A 146 -5.36 -13.28 10.69
N ALA A 147 -4.19 -12.96 10.13
CA ALA A 147 -4.10 -12.53 8.73
C ALA A 147 -4.54 -13.61 7.72
N PRO A 148 -4.07 -14.88 7.80
CA PRO A 148 -4.55 -15.92 6.90
C PRO A 148 -6.00 -16.33 7.20
N LEU A 149 -6.44 -16.29 8.46
CA LEU A 149 -7.84 -16.51 8.81
C LEU A 149 -8.74 -15.43 8.22
N ALA A 150 -8.36 -14.16 8.30
CA ALA A 150 -9.11 -13.04 7.71
C ALA A 150 -9.15 -13.17 6.18
N ALA A 151 -8.04 -13.55 5.55
CA ALA A 151 -8.01 -13.82 4.10
C ALA A 151 -8.90 -15.02 3.73
N GLY A 152 -8.94 -16.07 4.56
CA GLY A 152 -9.83 -17.22 4.40
C GLY A 152 -11.30 -16.88 4.58
N GLY A 153 -11.63 -16.09 5.61
CA GLY A 153 -12.98 -15.57 5.86
C GLY A 153 -13.46 -14.68 4.72
N LEU A 154 -12.57 -13.88 4.13
CA LEU A 154 -12.88 -13.09 2.96
C LEU A 154 -13.08 -13.94 1.69
N CYS A 155 -12.32 -15.03 1.53
CA CYS A 155 -12.59 -16.02 0.49
C CYS A 155 -13.96 -16.68 0.67
N TRP A 156 -14.42 -16.85 1.91
CA TRP A 156 -15.73 -17.42 2.20
C TRP A 156 -16.87 -16.41 1.95
N LEU A 157 -16.68 -15.14 2.35
CA LEU A 157 -17.66 -14.07 2.15
C LEU A 157 -17.80 -13.65 0.69
N VAL A 158 -16.67 -13.56 -0.05
CA VAL A 158 -16.61 -13.19 -1.46
C VAL A 158 -15.78 -14.24 -2.21
N PRO A 159 -16.40 -15.32 -2.69
CA PRO A 159 -15.70 -16.41 -3.36
C PRO A 159 -15.18 -16.03 -4.74
N GLU A 160 -15.81 -15.05 -5.39
CA GLU A 160 -15.48 -14.62 -6.75
C GLU A 160 -14.18 -13.81 -6.81
N ASN A 161 -13.27 -14.20 -7.69
CA ASN A 161 -11.99 -13.50 -7.88
C ASN A 161 -12.16 -12.08 -8.42
N GLU A 162 -13.15 -11.90 -9.30
CA GLU A 162 -13.43 -10.62 -9.97
C GLU A 162 -13.89 -9.56 -8.97
N ILE A 163 -14.90 -9.88 -8.15
CA ILE A 163 -15.40 -8.99 -7.10
C ILE A 163 -14.30 -8.62 -6.10
N ARG A 164 -13.42 -9.57 -5.73
CA ARG A 164 -12.30 -9.26 -4.83
C ARG A 164 -11.29 -8.29 -5.44
N LEU A 165 -11.02 -8.41 -6.74
CA LEU A 165 -10.15 -7.48 -7.46
C LEU A 165 -10.79 -6.10 -7.59
N GLU A 166 -12.08 -6.03 -7.89
CA GLU A 166 -12.84 -4.78 -7.94
C GLU A 166 -12.88 -4.10 -6.58
N LEU A 167 -13.13 -4.85 -5.51
CA LEU A 167 -13.13 -4.33 -4.14
C LEU A 167 -11.74 -3.81 -3.75
N LEU A 168 -10.67 -4.53 -4.09
CA LEU A 168 -9.30 -4.06 -3.88
C LEU A 168 -9.04 -2.75 -4.65
N PHE A 169 -9.50 -2.64 -5.89
CA PHE A 169 -9.38 -1.42 -6.68
C PHE A 169 -10.14 -0.24 -6.04
N MET A 170 -11.40 -0.46 -5.61
CA MET A 170 -12.22 0.57 -4.97
C MET A 170 -11.63 1.05 -3.64
N VAL A 171 -11.12 0.13 -2.82
CA VAL A 171 -10.44 0.46 -1.56
C VAL A 171 -9.19 1.30 -1.82
N ASN A 172 -8.40 0.97 -2.84
CA ASN A 172 -7.21 1.75 -3.21
C ASN A 172 -7.55 3.15 -3.71
N MET A 173 -8.63 3.28 -4.48
CA MET A 173 -9.13 4.59 -4.90
C MET A 173 -9.58 5.43 -3.69
N LEU A 174 -10.24 4.80 -2.71
CA LEU A 174 -10.62 5.46 -1.46
C LEU A 174 -9.41 5.89 -0.63
N ILE A 175 -8.39 5.03 -0.50
CA ILE A 175 -7.12 5.35 0.18
C ILE A 175 -6.45 6.55 -0.50
N ALA A 176 -6.42 6.61 -1.82
CA ALA A 176 -5.88 7.76 -2.56
C ALA A 176 -6.66 9.04 -2.29
N ALA A 177 -8.00 8.98 -2.33
CA ALA A 177 -8.84 10.13 -2.04
C ALA A 177 -8.63 10.65 -0.61
N LEU A 178 -8.58 9.75 0.38
CA LEU A 178 -8.29 10.11 1.77
C LEU A 178 -6.86 10.62 1.96
N GLY A 179 -5.88 10.09 1.22
CA GLY A 179 -4.51 10.58 1.20
C GLY A 179 -4.42 12.03 0.73
N VAL A 180 -5.19 12.39 -0.31
CA VAL A 180 -5.31 13.79 -0.76
C VAL A 180 -6.00 14.65 0.31
N VAL A 181 -7.10 14.18 0.90
CA VAL A 181 -7.79 14.93 1.96
C VAL A 181 -6.86 15.16 3.17
N ALA A 182 -6.03 14.16 3.51
CA ALA A 182 -5.04 14.28 4.56
C ALA A 182 -4.04 15.40 4.21
N THR A 183 -3.39 15.37 3.04
CA THR A 183 -2.37 16.37 2.65
C THR A 183 -2.91 17.80 2.53
N VAL A 184 -4.19 17.96 2.23
CA VAL A 184 -4.83 19.27 2.04
C VAL A 184 -5.16 19.95 3.37
N ASN A 185 -5.20 19.22 4.50
CA ASN A 185 -5.52 19.79 5.80
C ASN A 185 -4.32 20.56 6.40
N GLY A 186 -4.28 21.87 6.12
CA GLY A 186 -3.26 22.80 6.63
C GLY A 186 -2.68 23.76 5.57
N ARG A 187 -2.98 23.57 4.28
CA ARG A 187 -2.50 24.43 3.18
C ARG A 187 -3.59 24.99 2.24
N THR A 188 -4.88 24.81 2.55
CA THR A 188 -5.96 25.52 1.84
C THR A 188 -6.04 27.01 2.18
N ALA A 189 -5.39 27.45 3.25
CA ALA A 189 -4.82 28.78 3.33
C ALA A 189 -3.44 28.73 2.66
N ALA A 190 -3.42 28.66 1.33
CA ALA A 190 -2.20 28.98 0.60
C ALA A 190 -1.87 30.41 1.02
N ALA A 191 -0.87 30.60 1.88
CA ALA A 191 -0.17 31.87 1.91
C ALA A 191 0.26 32.10 0.46
N GLY A 192 -0.36 33.07 -0.21
CA GLY A 192 -0.12 33.35 -1.60
C GLY A 192 1.35 33.67 -1.79
N THR A 193 2.16 32.66 -2.13
CA THR A 193 3.52 32.88 -2.55
C THR A 193 3.41 33.42 -3.97
N ASN A 194 3.59 34.73 -4.13
CA ASN A 194 3.64 35.42 -5.43
C ASN A 194 4.80 34.95 -6.34
N GLN A 195 5.44 33.81 -6.02
CA GLN A 195 6.56 33.24 -6.76
C GLN A 195 6.20 31.82 -7.18
N VAL A 196 6.29 31.57 -8.49
CA VAL A 196 6.15 30.25 -9.08
C VAL A 196 7.46 29.50 -8.87
N GLU A 197 7.40 28.37 -8.16
CA GLU A 197 8.52 27.43 -8.03
C GLU A 197 8.73 26.68 -9.36
N TRP A 198 9.42 27.32 -10.31
CA TRP A 198 9.68 26.79 -11.65
C TRP A 198 10.41 25.45 -11.64
N GLY A 199 11.22 25.19 -10.61
CA GLY A 199 11.90 23.91 -10.43
C GLY A 199 10.91 22.76 -10.17
N ALA A 200 9.96 22.95 -9.26
CA ALA A 200 8.92 21.96 -8.96
C ALA A 200 7.99 21.75 -10.16
N LEU A 201 7.58 22.85 -10.82
CA LEU A 201 6.72 22.80 -12.00
C LEU A 201 7.39 22.08 -13.18
N GLY A 202 8.67 22.38 -13.42
CA GLY A 202 9.49 21.67 -14.40
C GLY A 202 9.66 20.20 -14.09
N GLY A 203 9.86 19.85 -12.81
CA GLY A 203 9.93 18.46 -12.35
C GLY A 203 8.65 17.68 -12.64
N VAL A 204 7.48 18.23 -12.29
CA VAL A 204 6.18 17.60 -12.55
C VAL A 204 5.93 17.45 -14.06
N ALA A 205 6.22 18.49 -14.84
CA ALA A 205 6.08 18.45 -16.30
C ALA A 205 7.00 17.39 -16.93
N ALA A 206 8.25 17.27 -16.47
CA ALA A 206 9.19 16.28 -16.95
C ALA A 206 8.72 14.85 -16.64
N ILE A 207 8.21 14.60 -15.43
CA ILE A 207 7.68 13.28 -15.05
C ILE A 207 6.47 12.91 -15.91
N LEU A 208 5.53 13.84 -16.13
CA LEU A 208 4.37 13.62 -17.00
C LEU A 208 4.78 13.33 -18.45
N LEU A 209 5.72 14.09 -19.00
CA LEU A 209 6.23 13.87 -20.36
C LEU A 209 6.97 12.54 -20.48
N ALA A 210 7.81 12.19 -19.50
CA ALA A 210 8.51 10.91 -19.49
C ALA A 210 7.54 9.73 -19.38
N GLY A 211 6.53 9.81 -18.50
CA GLY A 211 5.50 8.78 -18.33
C GLY A 211 4.64 8.60 -19.58
N THR A 212 4.20 9.70 -20.20
CA THR A 212 3.42 9.65 -21.44
C THR A 212 4.24 9.13 -22.61
N ALA A 213 5.49 9.56 -22.77
CA ALA A 213 6.38 9.08 -23.82
C ALA A 213 6.69 7.58 -23.68
N THR A 214 7.02 7.11 -22.47
CA THR A 214 7.27 5.69 -22.20
C THR A 214 6.02 4.84 -22.44
N GLY A 215 4.84 5.31 -22.03
CA GLY A 215 3.56 4.66 -22.31
C GLY A 215 3.25 4.55 -23.81
N LEU A 216 3.43 5.63 -24.56
CA LEU A 216 3.22 5.65 -26.01
C LEU A 216 4.23 4.78 -26.76
N ALA A 217 5.50 4.83 -26.38
CA ALA A 217 6.54 3.98 -26.95
C ALA A 217 6.22 2.51 -26.71
N TYR A 218 5.85 2.14 -25.48
CA TYR A 218 5.45 0.77 -25.14
C TYR A 218 4.24 0.30 -25.94
N ASN A 219 3.21 1.15 -26.08
CA ASN A 219 2.04 0.83 -26.89
C ASN A 219 2.43 0.61 -28.36
N ARG A 220 3.21 1.52 -28.96
CA ARG A 220 3.70 1.37 -30.34
C ARG A 220 4.51 0.09 -30.56
N PHE A 221 5.37 -0.30 -29.61
CA PHE A 221 6.10 -1.57 -29.69
C PHE A 221 5.18 -2.80 -29.62
N GLN A 222 4.16 -2.78 -28.75
CA GLN A 222 3.16 -3.83 -28.66
C GLN A 222 2.34 -3.94 -29.96
N THR A 223 1.84 -2.82 -30.48
CA THR A 223 1.05 -2.79 -31.73
C THR A 223 1.85 -3.29 -32.91
N LYS A 224 3.11 -2.86 -33.08
CA LYS A 224 4.00 -3.36 -34.15
C LYS A 224 4.21 -4.87 -34.06
N LYS A 225 4.38 -5.40 -32.85
CA LYS A 225 4.59 -6.84 -32.62
C LYS A 225 3.33 -7.66 -32.90
N GLN A 226 2.15 -7.14 -32.64
CA GLN A 226 0.88 -7.80 -32.99
C GLN A 226 0.65 -7.80 -34.50
N ILE A 227 0.88 -6.67 -35.18
CA ILE A 227 0.74 -6.58 -36.64
C ILE A 227 1.70 -7.53 -37.37
N SER A 228 2.93 -7.69 -36.87
CA SER A 228 3.92 -8.63 -37.42
C SER A 228 3.55 -10.10 -37.26
N LYS A 229 2.62 -10.48 -36.38
CA LYS A 229 2.16 -11.86 -36.20
C LYS A 229 0.95 -12.23 -37.06
N ILE A 230 0.32 -11.24 -37.70
CA ILE A 230 -0.87 -11.41 -38.53
C ILE A 230 -0.50 -11.50 -40.03
N LYS A 231 0.69 -11.01 -40.41
CA LYS A 231 1.33 -11.28 -41.70
C LYS A 231 2.06 -12.60 -41.67
#